data_AF-A0A6G0W8R7-F1
#
_entry.id   AF-A0A6G0W8R7-F1
#
_cell.length_a   1.000
_cell.length_b   1.000
_cell.length_c   1.000
_cell.angle_alpha   90.00
_cell.angle_beta   90.00
_cell.angle_gamma   90.00
#
_symmetry.space_group_name_H-M   'P 1'
#
loop_
_entity.id
_entity.type
_entity.pdbx_description
1 polymer ?
#
loop_
_entity_poly.entity_id
_entity_poly.type
_entity_poly.pdbx_seq_one_letter_code
_entity_poly.pdbx_strand_id
1 'polypeptide(L)'
;MLMLDDQKRQNDLIEFLGQLNETQKENKTKKVPSKSENKCVCTKRYFKKWENRLKLKYIAKLAIPKPVRLRPWPNPELEAVLPIPVVKATLTGEIPSRIYKLAVPKIRSKVTKDVVYRTASSGDAKFQYRKSKQLLKTHKRILELAEPKPKIRHVHARCLKSEFPERLYIKSNKTSIKNTSDDWIKHQNWLKKNAAPKRIFRRSPDVKRRSKLSKSQTDIMLDRLSQMPEFKRYVKKLAVRTTEPRPFGQITPMGLDWVQRLSVPRKLSSETQLNLDYDPGIIPRAALNAILTPRIKELAEPKFNIKTVNTEFKENAFKISPTALTYKATKRIKKLAMPRVH
;
A
#
# COMPACT_ATOMS: atom_id res chain seq x y z
N MET A 1 40.37 -28.14 -12.48
CA MET A 1 41.25 -27.57 -13.52
C MET A 1 40.43 -26.63 -14.41
N LEU A 2 39.90 -25.53 -13.85
CA LEU A 2 39.02 -24.53 -14.50
C LEU A 2 39.23 -23.16 -13.82
N MET A 3 40.47 -22.66 -13.83
CA MET A 3 40.84 -21.38 -13.16
C MET A 3 41.72 -20.49 -14.07
N LEU A 4 41.69 -20.69 -15.39
CA LEU A 4 42.60 -19.98 -16.33
C LEU A 4 41.90 -18.96 -17.26
N ASP A 5 40.59 -18.75 -17.16
CA ASP A 5 39.87 -17.88 -18.12
C ASP A 5 39.61 -16.44 -17.64
N ASP A 6 39.96 -16.10 -16.39
CA ASP A 6 39.68 -14.75 -15.86
C ASP A 6 40.67 -13.68 -16.36
N GLN A 7 41.90 -14.06 -16.72
CA GLN A 7 42.89 -13.11 -17.26
C GLN A 7 42.57 -12.68 -18.69
N LYS A 8 42.07 -13.59 -19.55
CA LYS A 8 41.61 -13.22 -20.90
C LYS A 8 40.47 -12.21 -20.86
N ARG A 9 39.50 -12.41 -19.96
CA ARG A 9 38.37 -11.47 -19.79
C ARG A 9 38.79 -10.08 -19.31
N GLN A 10 39.86 -9.97 -18.53
CA GLN A 10 40.37 -8.67 -18.07
C GLN A 10 41.06 -7.91 -19.21
N ASN A 11 41.79 -8.61 -20.09
CA ASN A 11 42.48 -7.99 -21.22
C ASN A 11 41.50 -7.51 -22.31
N ASP A 12 40.46 -8.28 -22.61
CA ASP A 12 39.42 -7.89 -23.58
C ASP A 12 38.66 -6.62 -23.15
N LEU A 13 38.51 -6.40 -21.83
CA LEU A 13 37.88 -5.18 -21.28
C LEU A 13 38.76 -3.94 -21.40
N ILE A 14 40.09 -4.10 -21.39
CA ILE A 14 41.04 -2.99 -21.52
C ILE A 14 41.11 -2.54 -22.98
N GLU A 15 41.16 -3.48 -23.94
CA GLU A 15 41.13 -3.16 -25.37
C GLU A 15 39.82 -2.44 -25.77
N PHE A 16 38.68 -2.89 -25.24
CA PHE A 16 37.39 -2.26 -25.53
C PHE A 16 37.29 -0.81 -25.00
N LEU A 17 37.99 -0.48 -23.92
CA LEU A 17 38.05 0.90 -23.39
C LEU A 17 39.03 1.79 -24.16
N GLY A 18 40.08 1.22 -24.77
CA GLY A 18 41.02 1.94 -25.63
C GLY A 18 40.35 2.53 -26.88
N GLN A 19 39.53 1.73 -27.56
CA GLN A 19 38.85 2.13 -28.81
C GLN A 19 37.86 3.30 -28.63
N LEU A 20 37.31 3.48 -27.42
CA LEU A 20 36.40 4.59 -27.12
C LEU A 20 37.12 5.93 -26.92
N ASN A 21 38.40 5.92 -26.58
CA ASN A 21 39.17 7.15 -26.36
C ASN A 21 39.80 7.69 -27.66
N GLU A 22 40.07 6.82 -28.63
CA GLU A 22 40.61 7.23 -29.95
C GLU A 22 39.56 7.94 -30.80
N THR A 23 38.30 7.52 -30.74
CA THR A 23 37.19 8.18 -31.48
C THR A 23 36.85 9.60 -31.01
N GLN A 24 37.44 10.10 -29.91
CA GLN A 24 37.23 11.48 -29.44
C GLN A 24 38.33 12.47 -29.84
N LYS A 25 39.42 12.02 -30.49
CA LYS A 25 40.56 12.91 -30.80
C LYS A 25 40.55 13.52 -32.20
N GLU A 26 39.70 13.06 -33.10
CA GLU A 26 39.59 13.65 -34.45
C GLU A 26 38.31 14.47 -34.57
N ASN A 27 38.49 15.80 -34.62
CA ASN A 27 37.55 16.88 -35.03
C ASN A 27 37.50 18.03 -34.02
N LYS A 28 38.60 18.79 -33.94
CA LYS A 28 38.59 20.17 -33.43
C LYS A 28 39.08 21.13 -34.52
N THR A 29 38.27 21.34 -35.54
CA THR A 29 38.35 22.53 -36.40
C THR A 29 37.35 23.56 -35.90
N LYS A 30 37.86 24.77 -35.62
CA LYS A 30 37.11 25.89 -35.05
C LYS A 30 36.06 26.40 -36.05
N LYS A 31 34.78 26.14 -35.79
CA LYS A 31 33.65 26.88 -36.38
C LYS A 31 32.74 27.37 -35.25
N VAL A 32 32.44 28.67 -35.30
CA VAL A 32 31.52 29.39 -34.42
C VAL A 32 30.11 28.80 -34.56
N PRO A 33 29.48 28.28 -33.49
CA PRO A 33 28.13 27.73 -33.60
C PRO A 33 27.07 28.82 -33.43
N SER A 34 26.32 29.06 -34.50
CA SER A 34 24.98 29.64 -34.39
C SER A 34 24.09 28.69 -33.58
N LYS A 35 23.18 29.26 -32.79
CA LYS A 35 22.23 28.52 -31.93
C LYS A 35 21.23 27.73 -32.80
N SER A 36 21.62 26.55 -33.25
CA SER A 36 20.68 25.54 -33.76
C SER A 36 20.36 24.56 -32.64
N GLU A 37 19.07 24.35 -32.41
CA GLU A 37 18.51 23.42 -31.43
C GLU A 37 19.08 22.01 -31.60
N ASN A 38 19.93 21.61 -30.64
CA ASN A 38 20.44 20.24 -30.56
C ASN A 38 19.30 19.29 -30.15
N LYS A 39 18.43 18.91 -31.10
CA LYS A 39 17.55 17.75 -30.95
C LYS A 39 18.42 16.51 -30.95
N CYS A 40 18.86 16.10 -29.77
CA CYS A 40 19.61 14.87 -29.57
C CYS A 40 18.74 13.69 -30.02
N VAL A 41 18.99 13.17 -31.23
CA VAL A 41 18.35 11.95 -31.76
C VAL A 41 18.98 10.75 -31.06
N CYS A 42 18.79 10.65 -29.75
CA CYS A 42 19.03 9.41 -29.04
C CYS A 42 17.82 8.53 -29.33
N THR A 43 17.91 7.66 -30.35
CA THR A 43 16.79 6.78 -30.69
C THR A 43 16.41 5.97 -29.45
N LYS A 44 15.10 5.85 -29.16
CA LYS A 44 14.55 5.22 -27.93
C LYS A 44 15.15 3.84 -27.60
N ARG A 45 15.75 3.16 -28.59
CA ARG A 45 16.46 1.88 -28.43
C ARG A 45 17.76 1.99 -27.60
N TYR A 46 18.54 3.06 -27.77
CA TYR A 46 19.81 3.21 -27.04
C TYR A 46 19.61 3.48 -25.56
N PHE A 47 18.60 4.28 -25.22
CA PHE A 47 18.25 4.57 -23.83
C PHE A 47 17.86 3.31 -23.04
N LYS A 48 17.03 2.45 -23.64
CA LYS A 48 16.58 1.20 -23.01
C LYS A 48 17.71 0.18 -22.81
N LYS A 49 18.68 0.13 -23.74
CA LYS A 49 19.87 -0.72 -23.61
C LYS A 49 20.79 -0.24 -22.48
N TRP A 50 20.92 1.08 -22.32
CA TRP A 50 21.69 1.69 -21.24
C TRP A 50 21.07 1.43 -19.86
N GLU A 51 19.75 1.60 -19.71
CA GLU A 51 19.04 1.29 -18.46
C GLU A 51 19.20 -0.18 -18.03
N ASN A 52 19.06 -1.11 -18.99
CA ASN A 52 19.21 -2.53 -18.71
C ASN A 52 20.64 -2.88 -18.24
N ARG A 53 21.66 -2.22 -18.81
CA ARG A 53 23.06 -2.43 -18.40
C ARG A 53 23.32 -1.95 -16.97
N LEU A 54 22.72 -0.82 -16.56
CA LEU A 54 22.83 -0.32 -15.18
C LEU A 54 22.11 -1.23 -14.18
N LYS A 55 20.91 -1.72 -14.52
CA LYS A 55 20.15 -2.65 -13.67
C LYS A 55 20.92 -3.95 -13.43
N LEU A 56 21.52 -4.52 -14.48
CA LEU A 56 22.31 -5.75 -14.35
C LEU A 56 23.55 -5.56 -13.46
N LYS A 57 24.27 -4.44 -13.61
CA LYS A 57 25.41 -4.11 -12.72
C LYS A 57 24.99 -3.99 -11.26
N TYR A 58 23.83 -3.39 -11.00
CA TYR A 58 23.31 -3.25 -9.64
C TYR A 58 22.95 -4.60 -9.01
N ILE A 59 22.29 -5.48 -9.76
CA ILE A 59 21.96 -6.84 -9.32
C ILE A 59 23.23 -7.63 -9.01
N ALA A 60 24.24 -7.57 -9.88
CA ALA A 60 25.52 -8.25 -9.67
C ALA A 60 26.23 -7.77 -8.38
N LYS A 61 26.16 -6.47 -8.07
CA LYS A 61 26.73 -5.91 -6.83
C LYS A 61 26.03 -6.42 -5.57
N LEU A 62 24.71 -6.61 -5.62
CA LEU A 62 23.94 -7.16 -4.49
C LEU A 62 24.15 -8.65 -4.28
N ALA A 63 24.57 -9.38 -5.32
CA ALA A 63 24.78 -10.82 -5.26
C ALA A 63 26.06 -11.23 -4.50
N ILE A 64 26.98 -10.30 -4.22
CA ILE A 64 28.25 -10.61 -3.52
C ILE A 64 28.01 -10.61 -2.00
N PRO A 65 28.08 -11.76 -1.30
CA PRO A 65 27.89 -11.83 0.15
C PRO A 65 29.06 -11.17 0.88
N LYS A 66 28.77 -10.39 1.92
CA LYS A 66 29.81 -9.74 2.73
C LYS A 66 30.40 -10.74 3.73
N PRO A 67 31.73 -10.93 3.78
CA PRO A 67 32.34 -11.80 4.78
C PRO A 67 32.23 -11.18 6.17
N VAL A 68 31.69 -11.93 7.13
CA VAL A 68 31.57 -11.54 8.54
C VAL A 68 32.59 -12.33 9.34
N ARG A 69 33.55 -11.66 9.98
CA ARG A 69 34.46 -12.29 10.95
C ARG A 69 33.80 -12.27 12.34
N LEU A 70 33.55 -13.46 12.90
CA LEU A 70 33.02 -13.61 14.26
C LEU A 70 34.15 -13.44 15.28
N ARG A 71 33.90 -12.74 16.40
CA ARG A 71 34.84 -12.69 17.54
C ARG A 71 34.64 -13.92 18.43
N PRO A 72 35.71 -14.44 19.06
CA PRO A 72 35.62 -15.59 19.95
C PRO A 72 34.84 -15.25 21.25
N TRP A 73 34.17 -16.26 21.81
CA TRP A 73 33.26 -16.18 22.96
C TRP A 73 33.69 -17.15 24.07
N PRO A 74 33.52 -16.83 25.39
CA PRO A 74 33.03 -15.59 26.02
C PRO A 74 34.15 -14.65 26.50
N ASN A 75 33.83 -13.36 26.71
CA ASN A 75 34.74 -12.36 27.32
C ASN A 75 34.49 -12.30 28.84
N PRO A 76 35.48 -12.63 29.69
CA PRO A 76 35.30 -12.77 31.14
C PRO A 76 34.99 -11.45 31.87
N GLU A 77 35.22 -10.28 31.25
CA GLU A 77 34.96 -8.97 31.86
C GLU A 77 33.47 -8.58 31.94
N LEU A 78 32.56 -9.34 31.30
CA LEU A 78 31.13 -9.01 31.19
C LEU A 78 30.22 -9.76 32.17
N GLU A 79 30.78 -10.60 33.05
CA GLU A 79 30.00 -11.29 34.08
C GLU A 79 29.80 -10.38 35.30
N ALA A 80 28.79 -9.51 35.25
CA ALA A 80 28.36 -8.74 36.42
C ALA A 80 27.45 -9.59 37.32
N VAL A 81 27.87 -9.80 38.57
CA VAL A 81 27.12 -10.55 39.58
C VAL A 81 25.92 -9.71 40.08
N LEU A 82 24.71 -10.27 39.99
CA LEU A 82 23.45 -9.65 40.43
C LEU A 82 23.21 -9.90 41.94
N PRO A 83 22.47 -9.02 42.66
CA PRO A 83 21.67 -7.89 42.18
C PRO A 83 22.40 -6.52 42.18
N ILE A 84 22.04 -5.67 41.21
CA ILE A 84 22.60 -4.32 41.07
C ILE A 84 21.94 -3.38 42.10
N PRO A 85 22.72 -2.64 42.91
CA PRO A 85 22.18 -1.70 43.89
C PRO A 85 21.43 -0.55 43.22
N VAL A 86 20.25 -0.21 43.77
CA VAL A 86 19.40 0.89 43.26
C VAL A 86 20.01 2.24 43.65
N VAL A 87 20.23 3.10 42.66
CA VAL A 87 20.86 4.42 42.85
C VAL A 87 19.90 5.37 43.56
N LYS A 88 20.31 5.99 44.68
CA LYS A 88 19.47 6.91 45.49
C LYS A 88 18.78 8.01 44.67
N ALA A 89 19.41 8.48 43.59
CA ALA A 89 18.85 9.47 42.67
C ALA A 89 17.51 9.07 42.02
N THR A 90 17.23 7.77 41.89
CA THR A 90 15.93 7.32 41.36
C THR A 90 14.80 7.43 42.38
N LEU A 91 15.12 7.55 43.67
CA LEU A 91 14.13 7.69 44.75
C LEU A 91 13.80 9.15 45.06
N THR A 92 14.74 10.07 44.83
CA THR A 92 14.63 11.48 45.23
C THR A 92 14.39 12.45 44.06
N GLY A 93 14.32 11.97 42.82
CA GLY A 93 14.14 12.82 41.65
C GLY A 93 12.73 13.39 41.53
N GLU A 94 12.60 14.69 41.28
CA GLU A 94 11.32 15.33 40.97
C GLU A 94 10.70 14.73 39.70
N ILE A 95 9.43 14.36 39.79
CA ILE A 95 8.70 13.76 38.67
C ILE A 95 8.37 14.87 37.66
N PRO A 96 8.73 14.73 36.37
CA PRO A 96 8.41 15.74 35.36
C PRO A 96 6.91 16.06 35.31
N SER A 97 6.56 17.34 35.16
CA SER A 97 5.18 17.85 35.06
C SER A 97 4.32 17.11 34.02
N ARG A 98 4.96 16.60 32.97
CA ARG A 98 4.32 15.77 31.94
C ARG A 98 3.81 14.44 32.48
N ILE A 99 4.56 13.77 33.36
CA ILE A 99 4.16 12.50 33.96
C ILE A 99 2.97 12.76 34.90
N TYR A 100 2.99 13.85 35.66
CA TYR A 100 1.83 14.31 36.45
C TYR A 100 0.59 14.52 35.58
N LYS A 101 0.71 15.27 34.47
CA LYS A 101 -0.40 15.52 33.54
C LYS A 101 -0.99 14.23 32.93
N LEU A 102 -0.17 13.20 32.74
CA LEU A 102 -0.61 11.90 32.23
C LEU A 102 -1.22 11.01 33.33
N ALA A 103 -0.82 11.19 34.58
CA ALA A 103 -1.35 10.47 35.72
C ALA A 103 -2.75 10.95 36.14
N VAL A 104 -3.15 12.19 35.81
CA VAL A 104 -4.50 12.71 36.13
C VAL A 104 -5.56 12.01 35.26
N PRO A 105 -6.53 11.30 35.86
CA PRO A 105 -7.62 10.68 35.11
C PRO A 105 -8.51 11.72 34.44
N LYS A 106 -8.86 11.51 33.17
CA LYS A 106 -9.73 12.43 32.42
C LYS A 106 -11.16 12.36 32.96
N ILE A 107 -11.60 13.39 33.67
CA ILE A 107 -12.99 13.56 34.10
C ILE A 107 -13.85 13.81 32.86
N ARG A 108 -14.68 12.83 32.47
CA ARG A 108 -15.71 13.03 31.44
C ARG A 108 -16.93 13.66 32.12
N SER A 109 -17.45 14.77 31.58
CA SER A 109 -18.74 15.28 32.04
C SER A 109 -19.79 14.19 31.87
N LYS A 110 -20.61 13.98 32.90
CA LYS A 110 -21.74 13.04 32.83
C LYS A 110 -22.72 13.61 31.81
N VAL A 111 -22.60 13.20 30.56
CA VAL A 111 -23.62 13.48 29.54
C VAL A 111 -24.91 12.89 30.09
N THR A 112 -25.90 13.74 30.36
CA THR A 112 -27.26 13.30 30.68
C THR A 112 -27.70 12.41 29.54
N LYS A 113 -27.81 11.10 29.80
CA LYS A 113 -28.35 10.16 28.83
C LYS A 113 -29.76 10.65 28.52
N ASP A 114 -29.96 11.19 27.32
CA ASP A 114 -31.29 11.51 26.82
C ASP A 114 -32.16 10.25 26.99
N VAL A 115 -33.25 10.39 27.75
CA VAL A 115 -34.18 9.32 28.17
C VAL A 115 -35.07 8.91 26.98
N VAL A 116 -34.47 8.71 25.80
CA VAL A 116 -35.21 8.48 24.55
C VAL A 116 -35.47 7.00 24.28
N TYR A 117 -34.96 6.09 25.13
CA TYR A 117 -35.29 4.67 25.04
C TYR A 117 -36.05 4.21 26.28
N ARG A 118 -37.31 4.65 26.41
CA ARG A 118 -38.31 3.84 27.11
C ARG A 118 -38.95 2.91 26.10
N THR A 119 -38.72 1.63 26.31
CA THR A 119 -39.31 0.50 25.60
C THR A 119 -40.83 0.63 25.56
N ALA A 120 -41.38 0.63 24.35
CA ALA A 120 -42.82 0.55 24.15
C ALA A 120 -43.30 -0.84 24.61
N SER A 121 -44.03 -0.87 25.72
CA SER A 121 -44.95 -1.95 26.03
C SER A 121 -46.36 -1.42 25.88
N SER A 122 -47.05 -1.96 24.86
CA SER A 122 -48.50 -2.19 24.77
C SER A 122 -49.48 -1.09 25.21
N GLY A 123 -50.29 -0.66 24.25
CA GLY A 123 -51.67 -0.22 24.49
C GLY A 123 -51.87 1.28 24.65
N ASP A 124 -52.33 1.91 23.56
CA ASP A 124 -53.24 3.07 23.57
C ASP A 124 -52.91 4.29 24.45
N ALA A 125 -51.63 4.59 24.68
CA ALA A 125 -51.25 5.88 25.20
C ALA A 125 -51.25 6.93 24.08
N LYS A 126 -52.35 7.68 23.94
CA LYS A 126 -52.36 8.97 23.23
C LYS A 126 -51.24 9.83 23.82
N PHE A 127 -50.10 9.91 23.12
CA PHE A 127 -48.97 10.73 23.52
C PHE A 127 -49.39 12.21 23.51
N GLN A 128 -49.85 12.72 24.65
CA GLN A 128 -49.78 14.15 24.91
C GLN A 128 -48.32 14.50 25.13
N TYR A 129 -47.61 14.74 24.03
CA TYR A 129 -46.30 15.37 24.08
C TYR A 129 -46.46 16.70 24.80
N ARG A 130 -46.03 16.78 26.06
CA ARG A 130 -45.74 18.06 26.70
C ARG A 130 -44.74 18.76 25.79
N LYS A 131 -45.21 19.73 25.02
CA LYS A 131 -44.40 20.57 24.13
C LYS A 131 -43.40 21.34 24.99
N SER A 132 -42.28 20.72 25.36
CA SER A 132 -41.16 21.47 25.87
C SER A 132 -40.76 22.45 24.76
N LYS A 133 -40.59 23.72 25.08
CA LYS A 133 -40.24 24.76 24.10
C LYS A 133 -38.97 24.41 23.30
N GLN A 134 -38.14 23.49 23.80
CA GLN A 134 -36.95 22.96 23.14
C GLN A 134 -37.24 21.83 22.13
N LEU A 135 -38.22 20.96 22.38
CA LEU A 135 -38.66 19.92 21.42
C LEU A 135 -39.20 20.54 20.12
N LEU A 136 -39.84 21.70 20.20
CA LEU A 136 -40.29 22.44 19.02
C LEU A 136 -39.11 22.94 18.16
N LYS A 137 -37.96 23.27 18.77
CA LYS A 137 -36.76 23.69 18.02
C LYS A 137 -36.10 22.50 17.31
N THR A 138 -36.01 21.35 17.97
CA THR A 138 -35.48 20.13 17.34
C THR A 138 -36.41 19.62 16.24
N HIS A 139 -37.73 19.67 16.45
CA HIS A 139 -38.70 19.26 15.44
C HIS A 139 -38.69 20.20 14.23
N LYS A 140 -38.60 21.53 14.44
CA LYS A 140 -38.43 22.50 13.34
C LYS A 140 -37.17 22.23 12.53
N ARG A 141 -36.04 21.94 13.18
CA ARG A 141 -34.79 21.62 12.47
C ARG A 141 -34.84 20.28 11.76
N ILE A 142 -35.50 19.27 12.32
CA ILE A 142 -35.70 17.97 11.65
C ILE A 142 -36.61 18.15 10.44
N LEU A 143 -37.68 18.94 10.55
CA LEU A 143 -38.54 19.29 9.42
C LEU A 143 -37.76 20.09 8.36
N GLU A 144 -36.97 21.09 8.74
CA GLU A 144 -36.08 21.86 7.86
C GLU A 144 -35.03 20.97 7.15
N LEU A 145 -34.51 19.95 7.84
CA LEU A 145 -33.56 19.00 7.26
C LEU A 145 -34.22 17.92 6.39
N ALA A 146 -35.48 17.60 6.67
CA ALA A 146 -36.30 16.65 5.93
C ALA A 146 -36.92 17.28 4.67
N GLU A 147 -37.14 18.60 4.69
CA GLU A 147 -37.46 19.36 3.49
C GLU A 147 -36.36 19.14 2.45
N PRO A 148 -36.73 18.90 1.17
CA PRO A 148 -35.76 18.75 0.12
C PRO A 148 -34.94 20.04 0.08
N LYS A 149 -33.66 19.95 0.43
CA LYS A 149 -32.78 21.13 0.53
C LYS A 149 -32.90 21.92 -0.78
N PRO A 150 -33.35 23.19 -0.74
CA PRO A 150 -33.34 24.01 -1.94
C PRO A 150 -31.91 24.07 -2.45
N LYS A 151 -31.77 24.00 -3.78
CA LYS A 151 -30.52 23.85 -4.54
C LYS A 151 -29.32 24.48 -3.80
N ILE A 152 -28.33 23.63 -3.53
CA ILE A 152 -27.13 23.87 -2.71
C ILE A 152 -26.59 25.31 -2.88
N ARG A 153 -26.50 26.04 -1.76
CA ARG A 153 -25.99 27.43 -1.65
C ARG A 153 -24.56 27.67 -2.18
N HIS A 154 -23.88 26.63 -2.68
CA HIS A 154 -22.50 26.66 -3.16
C HIS A 154 -22.35 26.25 -4.63
N VAL A 155 -23.44 26.31 -5.40
CA VAL A 155 -23.37 26.18 -6.86
C VAL A 155 -22.98 27.55 -7.44
N HIS A 156 -21.81 27.61 -8.09
CA HIS A 156 -21.32 28.82 -8.75
C HIS A 156 -22.39 29.37 -9.70
N ALA A 157 -22.61 30.69 -9.76
CA ALA A 157 -23.69 31.33 -10.53
C ALA A 157 -23.72 30.95 -12.03
N ARG A 158 -22.60 30.48 -12.58
CA ARG A 158 -22.50 29.95 -13.96
C ARG A 158 -23.28 28.63 -14.15
N CYS A 159 -23.34 27.78 -13.13
CA CYS A 159 -24.04 26.50 -13.17
C CYS A 159 -25.55 26.65 -12.94
N LEU A 160 -26.02 27.83 -12.51
CA LEU A 160 -27.45 28.16 -12.45
C LEU A 160 -28.02 28.56 -13.82
N LYS A 161 -27.17 29.01 -14.75
CA LYS A 161 -27.57 29.42 -16.11
C LYS A 161 -27.63 28.27 -17.12
N SER A 162 -27.20 27.06 -16.75
CA SER A 162 -27.38 25.89 -17.62
C SER A 162 -28.83 25.44 -17.58
N GLU A 163 -29.42 25.19 -18.75
CA GLU A 163 -30.85 24.94 -18.99
C GLU A 163 -31.45 23.77 -18.17
N PHE A 164 -30.63 22.93 -17.53
CA PHE A 164 -31.07 21.77 -16.76
C PHE A 164 -30.36 21.64 -15.40
N PRO A 165 -30.73 22.46 -14.38
CA PRO A 165 -30.07 22.48 -13.07
C PRO A 165 -30.20 21.15 -12.28
N GLU A 166 -31.10 20.27 -12.67
CA GLU A 166 -31.32 18.96 -12.03
C GLU A 166 -30.28 17.90 -12.41
N ARG A 167 -29.58 18.08 -13.54
CA ARG A 167 -28.62 17.06 -14.04
C ARG A 167 -27.29 17.03 -13.29
N LEU A 168 -26.94 18.06 -12.52
CA LEU A 168 -25.60 18.21 -11.94
C LEU A 168 -25.32 17.30 -10.73
N TYR A 169 -26.34 16.73 -10.10
CA TYR A 169 -26.18 15.88 -8.90
C TYR A 169 -26.58 14.43 -9.08
N ILE A 170 -27.05 14.05 -10.26
CA ILE A 170 -27.25 12.65 -10.62
C ILE A 170 -25.91 12.17 -11.17
N LYS A 171 -25.18 11.34 -10.41
CA LYS A 171 -24.01 10.63 -10.95
C LYS A 171 -24.42 10.05 -12.31
N SER A 172 -23.73 10.45 -13.37
CA SER A 172 -24.03 10.08 -14.77
C SER A 172 -24.14 8.57 -14.99
N ASN A 173 -23.52 7.75 -14.14
CA ASN A 173 -23.59 6.29 -14.25
C ASN A 173 -24.83 5.68 -13.55
N LYS A 174 -25.76 6.52 -13.07
CA LYS A 174 -27.10 6.14 -12.60
C LYS A 174 -28.18 6.96 -13.32
N THR A 175 -27.92 7.35 -14.57
CA THR A 175 -28.91 8.04 -15.40
C THR A 175 -30.11 7.15 -15.62
N SER A 176 -31.26 7.72 -15.26
CA SER A 176 -32.61 7.21 -15.46
C SER A 176 -32.89 5.88 -14.77
N ILE A 177 -33.20 5.93 -13.47
CA ILE A 177 -34.52 5.39 -13.13
C ILE A 177 -35.45 6.25 -13.98
N LYS A 178 -35.81 5.77 -15.16
CA LYS A 178 -36.94 6.37 -15.86
C LYS A 178 -38.07 6.27 -14.82
N ASN A 179 -39.01 7.20 -14.76
CA ASN A 179 -40.21 7.04 -13.93
C ASN A 179 -41.09 5.86 -14.43
N THR A 180 -40.50 4.88 -15.10
CA THR A 180 -40.99 3.54 -15.34
C THR A 180 -41.11 2.83 -13.99
N SER A 181 -42.31 2.37 -13.69
CA SER A 181 -42.69 1.66 -12.46
C SER A 181 -41.64 0.62 -12.02
N ASP A 182 -41.09 -0.13 -12.97
CA ASP A 182 -40.11 -1.19 -12.72
C ASP A 182 -38.79 -0.70 -12.14
N ASP A 183 -38.31 0.47 -12.55
CA ASP A 183 -37.05 1.01 -12.03
C ASP A 183 -37.23 1.56 -10.61
N TRP A 184 -38.43 2.05 -10.28
CA TRP A 184 -38.79 2.40 -8.91
C TRP A 184 -38.87 1.16 -8.01
N ILE A 185 -39.45 0.06 -8.50
CA ILE A 185 -39.49 -1.23 -7.78
C ILE A 185 -38.07 -1.75 -7.54
N LYS A 186 -37.19 -1.71 -8.55
CA LYS A 186 -35.76 -2.06 -8.39
C LYS A 186 -35.08 -1.18 -7.35
N HIS A 187 -35.36 0.13 -7.34
CA HIS A 187 -34.80 1.05 -6.37
C HIS A 187 -35.30 0.77 -4.94
N GLN A 188 -36.59 0.51 -4.75
CA GLN A 188 -37.15 0.09 -3.47
C GLN A 188 -36.52 -1.21 -2.97
N ASN A 189 -36.31 -2.19 -3.84
CA ASN A 189 -35.64 -3.44 -3.49
C ASN A 189 -34.17 -3.22 -3.09
N TRP A 190 -33.46 -2.33 -3.79
CA TRP A 190 -32.10 -1.93 -3.43
C TRP A 190 -32.04 -1.23 -2.06
N LEU A 191 -32.99 -0.34 -1.76
CA LEU A 191 -33.12 0.30 -0.45
C LEU A 191 -33.40 -0.73 0.65
N LYS A 192 -34.35 -1.65 0.44
CA LYS A 192 -34.65 -2.75 1.38
C LYS A 192 -33.40 -3.58 1.68
N LYS A 193 -32.62 -3.92 0.65
CA LYS A 193 -31.38 -4.71 0.80
C LYS A 193 -30.29 -3.99 1.59
N ASN A 194 -30.12 -2.68 1.40
CA ASN A 194 -29.07 -1.90 2.09
C ASN A 194 -29.50 -1.38 3.46
N ALA A 195 -30.80 -1.17 3.68
CA ALA A 195 -31.36 -0.81 4.98
C ALA A 195 -31.45 -2.02 5.92
N ALA A 196 -31.43 -3.25 5.38
CA ALA A 196 -31.32 -4.45 6.18
C ALA A 196 -30.07 -4.35 7.10
N PRO A 197 -30.22 -4.60 8.40
CA PRO A 197 -29.09 -4.54 9.32
C PRO A 197 -28.02 -5.51 8.84
N LYS A 198 -26.78 -5.01 8.70
CA LYS A 198 -25.64 -5.88 8.38
C LYS A 198 -25.64 -7.02 9.38
N ARG A 199 -25.62 -8.27 8.90
CA ARG A 199 -25.51 -9.45 9.78
C ARG A 199 -24.32 -9.21 10.69
N ILE A 200 -24.58 -8.98 11.98
CA ILE A 200 -23.55 -8.93 13.01
C ILE A 200 -22.81 -10.25 12.86
N PHE A 201 -21.49 -10.20 12.64
CA PHE A 201 -20.67 -11.40 12.58
C PHE A 201 -20.98 -12.20 13.84
N ARG A 202 -21.70 -13.32 13.70
CA ARG A 202 -21.88 -14.25 14.81
C ARG A 202 -20.48 -14.60 15.28
N ARG A 203 -20.22 -14.48 16.58
CA ARG A 203 -18.95 -14.96 17.14
C ARG A 203 -18.78 -16.39 16.65
N SER A 204 -17.58 -16.72 16.15
CA SER A 204 -17.26 -18.10 15.81
C SER A 204 -17.71 -18.97 16.97
N PRO A 205 -18.41 -20.09 16.73
CA PRO A 205 -18.90 -20.93 17.81
C PRO A 205 -17.76 -21.19 18.78
N ASP A 206 -18.00 -21.03 20.07
CA ASP A 206 -16.96 -21.20 21.09
C ASP A 206 -16.30 -22.56 20.84
N VAL A 207 -14.98 -22.52 20.57
CA VAL A 207 -14.21 -23.73 20.29
C VAL A 207 -14.31 -24.58 21.54
N LYS A 208 -15.15 -25.63 21.48
CA LYS A 208 -15.32 -26.58 22.58
C LYS A 208 -13.92 -27.03 22.98
N ARG A 209 -13.50 -26.69 24.20
CA ARG A 209 -12.23 -27.17 24.76
C ARG A 209 -12.28 -28.69 24.65
N ARG A 210 -11.39 -29.27 23.85
CA ARG A 210 -11.36 -30.72 23.63
C ARG A 210 -11.31 -31.37 25.01
N SER A 211 -12.32 -32.18 25.33
CA SER A 211 -12.29 -33.01 26.53
C SER A 211 -11.03 -33.87 26.47
N LYS A 212 -10.38 -34.06 27.63
CA LYS A 212 -9.24 -34.97 27.72
C LYS A 212 -9.69 -36.34 27.17
N LEU A 213 -8.89 -36.95 26.30
CA LEU A 213 -9.18 -38.27 25.74
C LEU A 213 -9.39 -39.28 26.88
N SER A 214 -10.30 -40.24 26.70
CA SER A 214 -10.44 -41.35 27.66
C SER A 214 -9.18 -42.20 27.65
N LYS A 215 -8.90 -42.93 28.75
CA LYS A 215 -7.73 -43.82 28.83
C LYS A 215 -7.67 -44.82 27.65
N SER A 216 -8.81 -45.41 27.30
CA SER A 216 -8.92 -46.28 26.13
C SER A 216 -8.52 -45.60 24.81
N GLN A 217 -8.85 -44.32 24.63
CA GLN A 217 -8.47 -43.57 23.44
C GLN A 217 -6.99 -43.18 23.46
N THR A 218 -6.43 -42.89 24.63
CA THR A 218 -4.98 -42.65 24.75
C THR A 218 -4.19 -43.92 24.48
N ASP A 219 -4.68 -45.08 24.92
CA ASP A 219 -4.01 -46.37 24.71
C ASP A 219 -4.05 -46.75 23.22
N ILE A 220 -5.18 -46.58 22.54
CA ILE A 220 -5.27 -46.76 21.07
C ILE A 220 -4.33 -45.79 20.32
N MET A 221 -4.19 -44.56 20.81
CA MET A 221 -3.30 -43.58 20.18
C MET A 221 -1.83 -43.91 20.43
N LEU A 222 -1.49 -44.37 21.62
CA LEU A 222 -0.15 -44.85 21.98
C LEU A 222 0.20 -46.09 21.16
N ASP A 223 -0.73 -47.03 21.00
CA ASP A 223 -0.55 -48.23 20.18
C ASP A 223 -0.26 -47.86 18.71
N ARG A 224 -1.04 -46.91 18.14
CA ARG A 224 -0.78 -46.36 16.80
C ARG A 224 0.56 -45.64 16.66
N LEU A 225 1.03 -44.96 17.71
CA LEU A 225 2.32 -44.27 17.70
C LEU A 225 3.48 -45.24 17.94
N SER A 226 3.24 -46.36 18.62
CA SER A 226 4.21 -47.42 18.88
C SER A 226 4.49 -48.25 17.63
N GLN A 227 3.48 -48.40 16.77
CA GLN A 227 3.66 -48.97 15.44
C GLN A 227 4.56 -48.01 14.64
N MET A 228 5.79 -48.45 14.36
CA MET A 228 6.65 -47.78 13.38
C MET A 228 5.81 -47.62 12.12
N PRO A 229 5.52 -46.38 11.66
CA PRO A 229 4.77 -46.21 10.44
C PRO A 229 5.54 -46.96 9.38
N GLU A 230 4.91 -47.97 8.79
CA GLU A 230 5.39 -48.53 7.55
C GLU A 230 5.42 -47.35 6.60
N PHE A 231 6.60 -46.75 6.46
CA PHE A 231 6.88 -45.85 5.37
C PHE A 231 6.72 -46.76 4.16
N LYS A 232 5.49 -46.84 3.65
CA LYS A 232 5.21 -47.02 2.24
C LYS A 232 5.98 -45.85 1.66
N ARG A 233 7.27 -46.08 1.41
CA ARG A 233 8.06 -45.27 0.53
C ARG A 233 7.21 -45.36 -0.72
N TYR A 234 6.36 -44.36 -0.91
CA TYR A 234 6.04 -43.92 -2.23
C TYR A 234 7.40 -43.50 -2.76
N VAL A 235 8.18 -44.51 -3.18
CA VAL A 235 9.11 -44.38 -4.27
C VAL A 235 8.15 -43.90 -5.35
N LYS A 236 7.97 -42.58 -5.42
CA LYS A 236 7.56 -41.95 -6.66
C LYS A 236 8.51 -42.61 -7.62
N LYS A 237 8.00 -43.55 -8.43
CA LYS A 237 8.79 -44.13 -9.52
C LYS A 237 9.44 -42.90 -10.10
N LEU A 238 10.76 -42.79 -9.95
CA LEU A 238 11.49 -41.73 -10.61
C LEU A 238 11.10 -41.97 -12.05
N ALA A 239 10.19 -41.13 -12.56
CA ALA A 239 9.92 -41.08 -13.96
C ALA A 239 11.23 -40.52 -14.49
N VAL A 240 12.20 -41.43 -14.68
CA VAL A 240 13.33 -41.24 -15.55
C VAL A 240 12.63 -40.81 -16.81
N ARG A 241 12.67 -39.50 -17.08
CA ARG A 241 12.23 -38.98 -18.36
C ARG A 241 13.23 -39.62 -19.32
N THR A 242 12.87 -40.76 -19.87
CA THR A 242 13.52 -41.26 -21.07
C THR A 242 13.50 -40.06 -21.99
N THR A 243 14.69 -39.55 -22.31
CA THR A 243 14.90 -38.48 -23.29
C THR A 243 14.65 -39.02 -24.70
N GLU A 244 13.66 -39.89 -24.84
CA GLU A 244 13.16 -40.30 -26.12
C GLU A 244 12.34 -39.11 -26.62
N PRO A 245 12.73 -38.50 -27.75
CA PRO A 245 11.93 -37.45 -28.35
C PRO A 245 10.53 -38.01 -28.57
N ARG A 246 9.50 -37.32 -28.07
CA ARG A 246 8.12 -37.68 -28.41
C ARG A 246 8.03 -37.82 -29.93
N PRO A 247 7.45 -38.89 -30.46
CA PRO A 247 7.30 -39.05 -31.90
C PRO A 247 6.64 -37.79 -32.46
N PHE A 248 7.32 -37.15 -33.40
CA PHE A 248 6.80 -36.00 -34.13
C PHE A 248 5.44 -36.39 -34.73
N GLY A 249 4.35 -35.80 -34.26
CA GLY A 249 3.01 -36.03 -34.81
C GLY A 249 1.89 -36.27 -33.80
N GLN A 250 2.18 -36.58 -32.53
CA GLN A 250 1.14 -36.73 -31.49
C GLN A 250 1.09 -35.52 -30.55
N ILE A 251 0.94 -34.32 -31.11
CA ILE A 251 0.34 -33.24 -30.34
C ILE A 251 -1.14 -33.57 -30.32
N THR A 252 -1.64 -34.17 -29.23
CA THR A 252 -3.08 -34.13 -28.97
C THR A 252 -3.48 -32.67 -29.11
N PRO A 253 -4.33 -32.29 -30.08
CA PRO A 253 -4.71 -30.90 -30.25
C PRO A 253 -5.32 -30.49 -28.91
N MET A 254 -4.60 -29.64 -28.15
CA MET A 254 -5.21 -28.97 -27.01
C MET A 254 -6.51 -28.38 -27.54
N GLY A 255 -7.65 -28.83 -27.01
CA GLY A 255 -8.96 -28.67 -27.65
C GLY A 255 -9.07 -27.32 -28.34
N LEU A 256 -9.33 -27.32 -29.65
CA LEU A 256 -9.23 -26.15 -30.52
C LEU A 256 -9.89 -24.93 -29.87
N ASP A 257 -11.01 -25.13 -29.18
CA ASP A 257 -11.74 -24.11 -28.42
C ASP A 257 -10.89 -23.26 -27.48
N TRP A 258 -9.96 -23.84 -26.72
CA TRP A 258 -9.10 -23.07 -25.81
C TRP A 258 -8.10 -22.23 -26.60
N VAL A 259 -7.47 -22.83 -27.62
CA VAL A 259 -6.48 -22.14 -28.46
C VAL A 259 -7.15 -21.02 -29.23
N GLN A 260 -8.36 -21.28 -29.75
CA GLN A 260 -9.20 -20.33 -30.47
C GLN A 260 -9.71 -19.20 -29.55
N ARG A 261 -10.05 -19.50 -28.29
CA ARG A 261 -10.40 -18.47 -27.28
C ARG A 261 -9.22 -17.58 -26.90
N LEU A 262 -8.01 -18.13 -26.84
CA LEU A 262 -6.80 -17.35 -26.54
C LEU A 262 -6.23 -16.63 -27.76
N SER A 263 -6.43 -17.16 -28.97
CA SER A 263 -5.99 -16.52 -30.21
C SER A 263 -6.86 -15.32 -30.58
N VAL A 264 -8.12 -15.26 -30.10
CA VAL A 264 -8.96 -14.07 -30.26
C VAL A 264 -8.50 -12.97 -29.29
N PRO A 265 -8.06 -11.80 -29.78
CA PRO A 265 -7.68 -10.70 -28.91
C PRO A 265 -8.87 -10.27 -28.06
N ARG A 266 -8.66 -10.13 -26.75
CA ARG A 266 -9.71 -9.65 -25.85
C ARG A 266 -10.13 -8.25 -26.25
N LYS A 267 -11.43 -8.03 -26.48
CA LYS A 267 -11.98 -6.69 -26.70
C LYS A 267 -11.73 -5.86 -25.43
N LEU A 268 -10.98 -4.76 -25.55
CA LEU A 268 -10.84 -3.80 -24.47
C LEU A 268 -12.22 -3.18 -24.17
N SER A 269 -12.46 -2.78 -22.92
CA SER A 269 -13.68 -2.03 -22.58
C SER A 269 -13.70 -0.71 -23.37
N SER A 270 -14.87 -0.21 -23.72
CA SER A 270 -15.01 1.07 -24.46
C SER A 270 -14.32 2.24 -23.75
N GLU A 271 -14.21 2.20 -22.42
CA GLU A 271 -13.50 3.20 -21.61
C GLU A 271 -11.97 3.12 -21.73
N THR A 272 -11.43 1.95 -22.09
CA THR A 272 -9.98 1.72 -22.25
C THR A 272 -9.53 1.66 -23.70
N GLN A 273 -10.48 1.67 -24.63
CA GLN A 273 -10.16 2.01 -26.02
C GLN A 273 -9.64 3.44 -26.00
N LEU A 274 -8.35 3.60 -26.34
CA LEU A 274 -7.80 4.90 -26.67
C LEU A 274 -8.76 5.53 -27.68
N ASN A 275 -9.30 6.71 -27.37
CA ASN A 275 -10.03 7.50 -28.36
C ASN A 275 -9.09 7.66 -29.55
N LEU A 276 -9.33 6.90 -30.63
CA LEU A 276 -8.53 6.96 -31.85
C LEU A 276 -8.59 8.37 -32.46
N ASP A 277 -9.65 9.10 -32.13
CA ASP A 277 -9.89 10.50 -32.50
C ASP A 277 -9.18 11.51 -31.57
N TYR A 278 -8.51 11.05 -30.50
CA TYR A 278 -7.74 11.94 -29.61
C TYR A 278 -6.40 12.25 -30.25
N ASP A 279 -6.34 13.37 -30.97
CA ASP A 279 -5.11 13.95 -31.44
C ASP A 279 -4.38 14.68 -30.28
N PRO A 280 -3.21 14.19 -29.82
CA PRO A 280 -2.47 14.85 -28.75
C PRO A 280 -1.94 16.24 -29.15
N GLY A 281 -1.95 16.59 -30.43
CA GLY A 281 -1.57 17.92 -30.92
C GLY A 281 -2.66 18.98 -30.76
N ILE A 282 -3.93 18.58 -30.62
CA ILE A 282 -5.06 19.50 -30.55
C ILE A 282 -5.43 19.74 -29.09
N ILE A 283 -4.94 20.84 -28.54
CA ILE A 283 -5.33 21.29 -27.19
C ILE A 283 -6.70 21.97 -27.29
N PRO A 284 -7.73 21.52 -26.55
CA PRO A 284 -9.05 22.14 -26.62
C PRO A 284 -9.00 23.60 -26.16
N ARG A 285 -9.73 24.49 -26.84
CA ARG A 285 -9.78 25.94 -26.51
C ARG A 285 -10.14 26.20 -25.04
N ALA A 286 -10.97 25.34 -24.45
CA ALA A 286 -11.32 25.41 -23.03
C ALA A 286 -10.10 25.23 -22.10
N ALA A 287 -9.14 24.37 -22.47
CA ALA A 287 -7.91 24.18 -21.71
C ALA A 287 -6.96 25.38 -21.89
N LEU A 288 -6.86 25.94 -23.10
CA LEU A 288 -6.07 27.15 -23.36
C LEU A 288 -6.60 28.37 -22.58
N ASN A 289 -7.92 28.49 -22.45
CA ASN A 289 -8.58 29.60 -21.75
C ASN A 289 -8.87 29.30 -20.27
N ALA A 290 -8.36 28.19 -19.73
CA ALA A 290 -8.64 27.80 -18.35
C ALA A 290 -7.92 28.73 -17.37
N ILE A 291 -8.68 29.44 -16.54
CA ILE A 291 -8.13 30.28 -15.47
C ILE A 291 -7.69 29.37 -14.32
N LEU A 292 -6.40 29.40 -13.99
CA LEU A 292 -5.83 28.63 -12.88
C LEU A 292 -6.44 29.08 -11.54
N THR A 293 -6.93 28.12 -10.76
CA THR A 293 -7.38 28.38 -9.38
C THR A 293 -6.20 28.81 -8.51
N PRO A 294 -6.43 29.64 -7.47
CA PRO A 294 -5.35 30.15 -6.61
C PRO A 294 -4.52 29.01 -5.98
N ARG A 295 -5.16 27.90 -5.63
CA ARG A 295 -4.47 26.70 -5.11
C ARG A 295 -3.52 26.07 -6.13
N ILE A 296 -3.90 26.01 -7.41
CA ILE A 296 -3.03 25.45 -8.44
C ILE A 296 -1.86 26.39 -8.70
N LYS A 297 -2.07 27.72 -8.63
CA LYS A 297 -0.97 28.69 -8.68
C LYS A 297 0.02 28.48 -7.53
N GLU A 298 -0.46 28.37 -6.30
CA GLU A 298 0.38 28.11 -5.11
C GLU A 298 1.17 26.78 -5.23
N LEU A 299 0.56 25.75 -5.82
CA LEU A 299 1.22 24.46 -6.02
C LEU A 299 2.20 24.44 -7.19
N ALA A 300 1.94 25.25 -8.23
CA ALA A 300 2.82 25.40 -9.38
C ALA A 300 4.02 26.28 -9.07
N GLU A 301 3.87 27.23 -8.15
CA GLU A 301 4.98 28.01 -7.62
C GLU A 301 5.96 27.10 -6.88
N PRO A 302 7.23 27.03 -7.30
CA PRO A 302 8.23 26.24 -6.61
C PRO A 302 8.38 26.77 -5.19
N LYS A 303 8.15 25.92 -4.19
CA LYS A 303 8.38 26.27 -2.79
C LYS A 303 9.89 26.39 -2.55
N PHE A 304 10.41 27.61 -2.62
CA PHE A 304 11.77 27.89 -2.21
C PHE A 304 11.88 27.73 -0.70
N ASN A 305 12.32 26.56 -0.26
CA ASN A 305 12.74 26.34 1.13
C ASN A 305 14.08 27.04 1.35
N ILE A 306 14.05 28.36 1.52
CA ILE A 306 15.24 29.20 1.78
C ILE A 306 16.00 28.72 3.04
N LYS A 307 15.36 27.90 3.89
CA LYS A 307 15.86 27.49 5.19
C LYS A 307 16.75 26.24 5.22
N THR A 308 17.01 25.56 4.09
CA THR A 308 17.72 24.24 4.15
C THR A 308 18.84 23.99 3.15
N VAL A 309 19.32 24.98 2.39
CA VAL A 309 20.49 24.74 1.53
C VAL A 309 21.75 24.41 2.37
N ASN A 310 21.86 24.98 3.57
CA ASN A 310 22.99 24.72 4.48
C ASN A 310 22.86 23.43 5.32
N THR A 311 21.78 22.64 5.19
CA THR A 311 21.59 21.40 5.98
C THR A 311 21.79 20.12 5.18
N GLU A 312 21.76 20.18 3.85
CA GLU A 312 22.00 19.01 3.01
C GLU A 312 23.50 18.71 2.88
N PHE A 313 24.34 19.74 2.80
CA PHE A 313 25.78 19.61 2.96
C PHE A 313 26.16 19.69 4.43
N LYS A 314 26.10 18.55 5.13
CA LYS A 314 26.84 18.41 6.38
C LYS A 314 28.34 18.43 6.02
N GLU A 315 29.04 19.51 6.37
CA GLU A 315 30.50 19.63 6.24
C GLU A 315 31.23 18.37 6.76
N ASN A 316 30.65 17.73 7.78
CA ASN A 316 31.08 16.44 8.28
C ASN A 316 29.96 15.39 8.14
N ALA A 317 29.93 14.67 7.01
CA ALA A 317 28.95 13.62 6.74
C ALA A 317 28.92 12.51 7.82
N PHE A 318 30.03 12.34 8.56
CA PHE A 318 30.19 11.35 9.62
C PHE A 318 29.92 11.88 11.04
N LYS A 319 29.48 13.13 11.21
CA LYS A 319 29.19 13.66 12.54
C LYS A 319 27.94 12.98 13.11
N ILE A 320 28.18 12.00 13.99
CA ILE A 320 27.16 11.29 14.76
C ILE A 320 26.52 12.30 15.74
N SER A 321 25.20 12.26 15.91
CA SER A 321 24.57 13.12 16.91
C SER A 321 25.05 12.74 18.32
N PRO A 322 25.31 13.69 19.22
CA PRO A 322 25.77 13.37 20.58
C PRO A 322 24.75 12.51 21.35
N THR A 323 23.48 12.63 21.00
CA THR A 323 22.40 11.79 21.50
C THR A 323 22.51 10.34 21.03
N ALA A 324 23.01 10.10 19.81
CA ALA A 324 23.23 8.74 19.31
C ALA A 324 24.45 8.09 19.98
N LEU A 325 25.49 8.87 20.30
CA LEU A 325 26.65 8.38 21.05
C LEU A 325 26.28 7.93 22.48
N THR A 326 25.34 8.65 23.11
CA THR A 326 24.86 8.36 24.47
C THR A 326 23.63 7.44 24.51
N TYR A 327 23.13 7.00 23.34
CA TYR A 327 21.88 6.25 23.26
C TYR A 327 22.01 4.84 23.81
N LYS A 328 21.17 4.51 24.80
CA LYS A 328 21.03 3.15 25.34
C LYS A 328 19.94 2.39 24.57
N ALA A 329 20.33 1.32 23.87
CA ALA A 329 19.39 0.50 23.11
C ALA A 329 18.27 -0.09 23.98
N THR A 330 17.01 0.05 23.53
CA THR A 330 15.85 -0.48 24.26
C THR A 330 15.85 -2.01 24.33
N LYS A 331 15.19 -2.59 25.34
CA LYS A 331 15.07 -4.06 25.52
C LYS A 331 14.56 -4.76 24.25
N ARG A 332 13.62 -4.13 23.52
CA ARG A 332 13.07 -4.67 22.28
C ARG A 332 14.09 -4.67 21.14
N ILE A 333 14.84 -3.58 20.96
CA ILE A 333 15.90 -3.51 19.94
C ILE A 333 16.97 -4.56 20.25
N LYS A 334 17.34 -4.71 21.53
CA LYS A 334 18.23 -5.79 21.99
C LYS A 334 17.68 -7.18 21.65
N LYS A 335 16.40 -7.45 21.94
CA LYS A 335 15.73 -8.73 21.61
C LYS A 335 15.64 -9.00 20.10
N LEU A 336 15.45 -7.97 19.28
CA LEU A 336 15.42 -8.11 17.82
C LEU A 336 16.80 -8.28 17.20
N ALA A 337 17.82 -7.68 17.82
CA ALA A 337 19.22 -7.86 17.43
C ALA A 337 19.75 -9.24 17.86
N MET A 338 19.12 -9.89 18.85
CA MET A 338 19.41 -11.29 19.17
C MET A 338 19.01 -12.20 18.00
N PRO A 339 19.87 -13.16 17.61
CA PRO A 339 19.52 -14.11 16.58
C PRO A 339 18.32 -14.95 17.02
N ARG A 340 17.42 -15.24 16.07
CA ARG A 340 16.36 -16.21 16.30
C ARG A 340 16.99 -17.60 16.24
N VAL A 341 17.11 -18.24 17.40
CA VAL A 341 17.42 -19.67 17.47
C VAL A 341 16.19 -20.41 16.96
N HIS A 342 16.35 -21.13 15.85
CA HIS A 342 15.32 -21.97 15.22
C HIS A 342 15.64 -23.44 15.45
#